data_AF-A0A9E1RQK8-F1
#
_entry.id   AF-A0A9E1RQK8-F1
#
_cell.length_a   1.000
_cell.length_b   1.000
_cell.length_c   1.000
_cell.angle_alpha   90.00
_cell.angle_beta   90.00
_cell.angle_gamma   90.00
#
_symmetry.space_group_name_H-M   'P 1'
#
loop_
_entity.id
_entity.type
_entity.pdbx_description
1 polymer ?
#
loop_
_entity_poly.entity_id
_entity_poly.type
_entity_poly.pdbx_seq_one_letter_code
_entity_poly.pdbx_strand_id
1 'polypeptide(L)' 'RASDLQSPGVGWLVAAALLAGIVATVMASAVAYYSTIASVRIGLDPDTYGIPLVTSTMDLLGAFALILAIEVLAFT' A
#
# COMPACT_ATOMS: atom_id res chain seq x y z
N ARG A 1 -18.35 -16.48 -18.05
CA ARG A 1 -19.00 -15.21 -17.59
C ARG A 1 -17.99 -14.19 -17.07
N ALA A 2 -16.90 -14.56 -16.37
CA ALA A 2 -15.79 -13.62 -16.13
C ALA A 2 -14.86 -13.47 -17.35
N SER A 3 -14.83 -14.47 -18.23
CA SER A 3 -14.04 -14.50 -19.48
C SER A 3 -14.50 -13.54 -20.57
N ASP A 4 -15.70 -13.00 -20.45
CA ASP A 4 -16.31 -12.08 -21.44
C ASP A 4 -16.12 -10.60 -21.06
N LEU A 5 -15.49 -10.33 -19.91
CA LEU A 5 -15.12 -8.99 -19.47
C LEU A 5 -13.80 -8.60 -20.15
N GLN A 6 -13.84 -7.53 -20.95
CA GLN A 6 -12.62 -6.95 -21.51
C GLN A 6 -11.70 -6.53 -20.36
N SER A 7 -10.45 -6.99 -20.36
CA SER A 7 -9.47 -6.52 -19.39
C SER A 7 -9.18 -5.05 -19.63
N PRO A 8 -8.89 -4.26 -18.59
CA PRO A 8 -8.33 -2.94 -18.77
C PRO A 8 -7.10 -2.97 -19.68
N GLY A 9 -6.94 -1.92 -20.49
CA GLY A 9 -5.72 -1.77 -21.30
C GLY A 9 -4.47 -1.72 -20.42
N VAL A 10 -3.34 -2.23 -20.93
CA VAL A 10 -2.07 -2.29 -20.19
C VAL A 10 -1.67 -0.93 -19.61
N GLY A 11 -1.92 0.16 -20.34
CA GLY A 11 -1.64 1.52 -19.85
C GLY A 11 -2.40 1.87 -18.57
N TRP A 12 -3.66 1.45 -18.45
CA TRP A 12 -4.47 1.69 -17.26
C TRP A 12 -4.00 0.85 -16.07
N LEU A 13 -3.62 -0.41 -16.31
CA LEU A 13 -3.04 -1.27 -15.27
C LEU A 13 -1.75 -0.66 -14.70
N VAL A 14 -0.86 -0.19 -15.58
CA VAL A 14 0.39 0.47 -15.17
C VAL A 14 0.10 1.76 -14.41
N ALA A 15 -0.82 2.60 -14.88
CA ALA A 15 -1.16 3.85 -14.23
C ALA A 15 -1.75 3.64 -12.82
N ALA A 16 -2.65 2.66 -12.65
CA ALA A 16 -3.22 2.31 -11.35
C ALA A 16 -2.14 1.77 -10.39
N ALA A 17 -1.27 0.87 -10.87
CA ALA A 17 -0.18 0.31 -10.07
C ALA A 17 0.83 1.38 -9.63
N LEU A 18 1.20 2.30 -10.51
CA LEU A 18 2.12 3.40 -10.18
C LEU A 18 1.49 4.38 -9.19
N LEU A 19 0.25 4.80 -9.41
CA LEU A 19 -0.43 5.73 -8.51
C LEU A 19 -0.59 5.12 -7.11
N ALA A 20 -1.06 3.88 -7.04
CA ALA A 20 -1.15 3.14 -5.78
C ALA A 20 0.22 2.97 -5.11
N GLY A 21 1.24 2.59 -5.88
CA GLY A 21 2.60 2.36 -5.38
C GLY A 21 3.25 3.63 -4.81
N ILE A 22 3.04 4.79 -5.44
CA ILE A 22 3.52 6.08 -4.91
C ILE A 22 2.87 6.38 -3.56
N VAL A 23 1.54 6.28 -3.48
CA VAL A 23 0.79 6.54 -2.23
C VAL A 23 1.21 5.54 -1.14
N ALA A 24 1.29 4.25 -1.48
CA ALA A 24 1.73 3.20 -0.57
C ALA A 24 3.17 3.44 -0.06
N THR A 25 4.08 3.91 -0.90
CA THR A 25 5.47 4.18 -0.50
C THR A 25 5.56 5.34 0.49
N VAL A 26 4.78 6.41 0.28
CA VAL A 26 4.71 7.55 1.20
C VAL A 26 4.13 7.10 2.55
N MET A 27 3.05 6.32 2.53
CA MET A 27 2.46 5.77 3.75
C MET A 27 3.42 4.82 4.48
N ALA A 28 4.10 3.92 3.75
CA ALA A 28 5.08 3.00 4.32
C ALA A 28 6.21 3.74 5.03
N SER A 29 6.70 4.83 4.43
CA SER A 29 7.75 5.67 5.01
C SER A 29 7.28 6.30 6.33
N ALA A 30 6.05 6.83 6.37
CA ALA A 30 5.48 7.41 7.59
C ALA A 30 5.26 6.35 8.68
N VAL A 31 4.66 5.21 8.34
CA VAL A 31 4.41 4.11 9.28
C VAL A 31 5.73 3.60 9.86
N ALA A 32 6.73 3.32 9.02
CA ALA A 32 8.04 2.82 9.45
C ALA A 32 8.79 3.83 10.34
N TYR A 33 8.74 5.11 10.00
CA TYR A 33 9.39 6.15 10.79
C TYR A 33 8.79 6.24 12.20
N TYR A 34 7.46 6.35 12.30
CA TYR A 34 6.80 6.51 13.58
C TYR A 34 6.76 5.22 14.40
N SER A 35 6.64 4.05 13.77
CA SER A 35 6.72 2.77 14.47
C SER A 35 8.08 2.56 15.10
N THR A 36 9.16 2.91 14.39
CA THR A 36 10.53 2.82 14.92
C THR A 36 10.71 3.74 16.12
N ILE A 37 10.27 5.00 16.02
CA ILE A 37 10.34 5.95 17.14
C ILE A 37 9.53 5.44 18.34
N ALA A 38 8.32 4.93 18.10
CA ALA A 38 7.46 4.39 19.14
C ALA A 38 8.16 3.22 19.84
N SER A 39 8.63 2.23 19.09
CA SER A 39 9.34 1.05 19.61
C SER A 39 10.54 1.43 20.48
N VAL A 40 11.39 2.33 20.01
CA VAL A 40 12.57 2.79 20.77
C VAL A 40 12.17 3.50 22.07
N ARG A 41 11.10 4.31 22.05
CA ARG A 41 10.64 5.04 23.25
C ARG A 41 10.10 4.13 24.35
N ILE A 42 9.55 2.98 23.98
CA ILE A 42 9.02 2.00 24.94
C ILE A 42 10.01 0.87 25.24
N GLY A 43 11.25 0.97 24.72
CA GLY A 43 12.30 -0.03 24.92
C GLY A 43 12.06 -1.35 24.17
N LEU A 44 11.16 -1.36 23.20
CA LEU A 44 10.94 -2.50 22.32
C LEU A 44 11.94 -2.47 21.16
N ASP A 45 12.39 -3.66 20.77
CA ASP A 45 13.22 -3.84 19.59
C ASP A 45 12.38 -3.65 18.30
N PRO A 46 12.71 -2.67 17.43
CA PRO A 46 12.01 -2.44 16.18
C PRO A 46 12.05 -3.63 15.22
N ASP A 47 13.04 -4.51 15.29
CA ASP A 47 13.11 -5.65 14.38
C ASP A 47 12.10 -6.74 14.79
N THR A 48 11.88 -6.91 16.10
CA THR A 48 10.88 -7.85 16.64
C THR A 48 9.43 -7.37 16.47
N TYR A 49 9.17 -6.07 16.69
CA TYR A 49 7.80 -5.53 16.72
C TYR A 49 7.48 -4.57 15.58
N GLY A 50 8.46 -3.79 15.14
CA GLY A 50 8.30 -2.79 14.08
C GLY A 50 8.12 -3.43 12.70
N ILE A 51 8.95 -4.41 12.31
CA ILE A 51 8.85 -5.07 11.00
C ILE A 51 7.47 -5.72 10.79
N PRO A 52 6.94 -6.55 11.72
CA PRO A 52 5.60 -7.12 11.57
C PRO A 52 4.51 -6.03 11.52
N LEU A 53 4.62 -5.00 12.37
CA LEU A 53 3.65 -3.90 12.40
C LEU A 53 3.61 -3.14 11.07
N VAL A 54 4.76 -2.78 10.51
CA VAL A 54 4.85 -2.08 9.22
C VAL A 54 4.28 -2.96 8.12
N THR A 55 4.66 -4.24 8.08
CA THR A 55 4.22 -5.17 7.03
C THR A 55 2.72 -5.38 7.05
N SER A 56 2.13 -5.73 8.20
CA SER A 56 0.68 -5.92 8.32
C SER A 56 -0.11 -4.63 8.09
N THR A 57 0.42 -3.48 8.48
CA THR A 57 -0.20 -2.19 8.17
C THR A 57 -0.19 -1.92 6.66
N MET A 58 0.91 -2.24 5.98
CA MET A 58 1.05 -2.08 4.54
C MET A 58 0.24 -3.08 3.73
N ASP A 59 -0.03 -4.28 4.24
CA ASP A 59 -0.97 -5.20 3.60
C ASP A 59 -2.36 -4.56 3.50
N LEU A 60 -2.82 -3.90 4.57
CA LEU A 60 -4.10 -3.19 4.59
C LEU A 60 -4.05 -1.91 3.74
N LEU A 61 -3.12 -1.00 4.06
CA LEU A 61 -3.05 0.31 3.41
C LEU A 61 -2.67 0.23 1.94
N GLY A 62 -1.80 -0.71 1.57
CA GLY A 62 -1.41 -0.97 0.18
C GLY A 62 -2.58 -1.50 -0.65
N ALA A 63 -3.35 -2.45 -0.11
CA ALA A 63 -4.56 -2.95 -0.76
C ALA A 63 -5.60 -1.82 -0.93
N PHE A 64 -5.84 -1.02 0.12
CA PHE A 64 -6.72 0.14 0.03
C PHE A 64 -6.25 1.17 -0.99
N ALA A 65 -4.96 1.49 -1.02
CA ALA A 65 -4.39 2.43 -1.99
C ALA A 65 -4.59 1.94 -3.43
N LEU A 66 -4.44 0.64 -3.68
CA LEU A 66 -4.69 0.06 -4.99
C LEU A 66 -6.16 0.12 -5.38
N ILE A 67 -7.08 -0.25 -4.48
CA ILE A 67 -8.52 -0.17 -4.72
C ILE A 67 -8.92 1.28 -5.03
N LEU A 68 -8.48 2.24 -4.22
CA LEU A 68 -8.77 3.65 -4.43
C LEU A 68 -8.15 4.18 -5.73
N ALA A 69 -6.94 3.75 -6.09
CA ALA A 69 -6.34 4.12 -7.37
C ALA A 69 -7.20 3.63 -8.55
N ILE A 70 -7.68 2.39 -8.50
CA ILE A 70 -8.56 1.83 -9.53
C ILE A 70 -9.88 2.63 -9.61
N GLU A 71 -10.49 2.96 -8.46
CA GLU A 71 -11.71 3.77 -8.39
C GLU A 71 -11.50 5.20 -8.92
N VAL A 72 -10.37 5.84 -8.60
CA VAL A 72 -10.05 7.21 -9.05
C VAL A 72 -9.73 7.25 -10.54
N LEU A 73 -8.97 6.27 -11.03
CA LEU A 73 -8.69 6.15 -12.46
C LEU A 73 -9.90 5.68 -13.27
N ALA A 74 -10.98 5.24 -12.57
CA ALA A 74 -12.27 4.77 -13.07
C ALA A 74 -12.19 4.42 -14.55
N PHE A 75 -12.05 3.13 -14.90
CA PHE A 75 -11.99 2.67 -16.29
C PHE A 75 -13.21 3.17 -17.11
N THR A 76 -13.16 4.42 -17.57
CA THR A 76 -14.06 5.08 -18.52
C THR A 76 -13.49 4.89 -19.91
#